data_AF-D0LH38-F1
#
_entry.id   AF-D0LH38-F1
#
_cell.length_a   1.000
_cell.length_b   1.000
_cell.length_c   1.000
_cell.angle_alpha   90.00
_cell.angle_beta   90.00
_cell.angle_gamma   90.00
#
_symmetry.space_group_name_H-M   'P 1'
#
loop_
_entity.id
_entity.type
_entity.pdbx_description
1 polymer ?
#
loop_
_entity_poly.entity_id
_entity_poly.type
_entity_poly.pdbx_seq_one_letter_code
_entity_poly.pdbx_strand_id
1 'polypeptide(L)'
;MFRLLSWTSAAIVAGSLALVRWGDRLGTPPGPPVKWERMVVGALLLALAAALALSVSGRKRIPPSWTARGVALVCSLAVVALAFYMRMDAVAMGPGIAADLLGGQGWLWLLVGGSMATGSALGTLALKPPTPPKKPRRRR
;
A
#
# COMPACT_ATOMS: atom_id res chain seq x y z
N MET A 1 -7.27 -1.55 -14.86
CA MET A 1 -7.44 -2.42 -13.68
C MET A 1 -6.42 -2.10 -12.57
N PHE A 2 -5.12 -2.38 -12.75
CA PHE A 2 -4.09 -2.19 -11.70
C PHE A 2 -4.02 -0.78 -11.09
N ARG A 3 -4.26 0.28 -11.88
CA ARG A 3 -4.31 1.65 -11.36
C ARG A 3 -5.46 1.88 -10.39
N LEU A 4 -6.65 1.41 -10.77
CA LEU A 4 -7.84 1.52 -9.92
C LEU A 4 -7.59 0.78 -8.60
N LEU A 5 -7.02 -0.42 -8.67
CA LEU A 5 -6.60 -1.22 -7.51
C LEU A 5 -5.58 -0.52 -6.61
N SER A 6 -4.59 0.18 -7.17
CA SER A 6 -3.60 0.90 -6.37
C SER A 6 -4.20 2.15 -5.70
N TRP A 7 -5.11 2.85 -6.35
CA TRP A 7 -5.82 3.98 -5.76
C TRP A 7 -6.82 3.53 -4.69
N THR A 8 -7.55 2.44 -4.91
CA THR A 8 -8.44 1.88 -3.89
C THR A 8 -7.65 1.34 -2.70
N SER A 9 -6.47 0.75 -2.92
CA SER A 9 -5.55 0.39 -1.84
C SER A 9 -5.13 1.62 -1.01
N ALA A 10 -4.74 2.72 -1.65
CA ALA A 10 -4.40 3.96 -0.94
C ALA A 10 -5.59 4.53 -0.16
N ALA A 11 -6.80 4.45 -0.72
CA ALA A 11 -8.03 4.86 -0.03
C ALA A 11 -8.33 3.98 1.19
N ILE A 12 -8.11 2.66 1.10
CA ILE A 12 -8.23 1.72 2.22
C ILE A 12 -7.21 2.08 3.32
N VAL A 13 -5.96 2.37 2.95
CA VAL A 13 -4.91 2.81 3.89
C VAL A 13 -5.29 4.15 4.55
N ALA A 14 -5.84 5.11 3.79
CA ALA A 14 -6.34 6.37 4.35
C ALA A 14 -7.52 6.15 5.30
N GLY A 15 -8.39 5.18 5.01
CA GLY A 15 -9.49 4.80 5.89
C GLY A 15 -9.03 4.34 7.27
N SER A 16 -7.85 3.71 7.35
CA SER A 16 -7.24 3.32 8.64
C SER A 16 -6.92 4.52 9.54
N LEU A 17 -6.64 5.71 8.98
CA LEU A 17 -6.36 6.92 9.75
C LEU A 17 -7.63 7.60 10.28
N ALA A 18 -8.68 7.66 9.46
CA ALA A 18 -9.81 8.56 9.70
C ALA A 18 -11.11 7.85 10.11
N LEU A 19 -11.31 6.61 9.65
CA LEU A 19 -12.61 5.93 9.73
C LEU A 19 -12.62 4.76 10.72
N VAL A 20 -11.47 4.13 10.94
CA VAL A 20 -11.41 2.84 11.65
C VAL A 20 -10.85 3.01 13.06
N ARG A 21 -11.46 2.30 14.00
CA ARG A 21 -11.00 2.23 15.39
C ARG A 21 -9.83 1.26 15.50
N TRP A 22 -8.76 1.72 16.14
CA TRP A 22 -7.60 0.90 16.45
C TRP A 22 -7.72 0.21 17.81
N GLY A 23 -8.54 0.74 18.72
CA GLY A 23 -8.90 0.11 20.00
C GLY A 23 -10.29 -0.55 19.95
N ASP A 24 -10.51 -1.54 20.82
CA ASP A 24 -11.80 -2.24 20.95
C ASP A 24 -12.71 -1.59 22.01
N ARG A 25 -12.15 -0.70 22.84
CA ARG A 25 -12.93 0.07 23.84
C ARG A 25 -13.86 1.08 23.19
N LEU A 26 -15.13 1.04 23.60
CA LEU A 26 -16.22 1.91 23.10
C LEU A 26 -15.98 3.43 23.28
N GLY A 27 -15.01 3.86 24.09
CA GLY A 27 -14.62 5.26 24.27
C GLY A 27 -13.40 5.73 23.47
N THR A 28 -12.68 4.84 22.78
CA THR A 28 -11.46 5.23 22.06
C THR A 28 -11.83 5.97 20.77
N PRO A 29 -11.31 7.20 20.55
CA PRO A 29 -11.57 7.92 19.31
C PRO A 29 -11.09 7.14 18.08
N PRO A 30 -11.68 7.38 16.89
CA PRO A 30 -11.19 6.80 15.65
C PRO A 30 -9.75 7.27 15.35
N GLY A 31 -8.97 6.40 14.72
CA GLY A 31 -7.57 6.67 14.36
C GLY A 31 -6.53 5.92 15.20
N PRO A 32 -5.26 5.92 14.76
CA PRO A 32 -4.18 5.21 15.43
C PRO A 32 -3.73 5.92 16.71
N PRO A 33 -3.05 5.19 17.62
CA PRO A 33 -2.33 5.81 18.73
C PRO A 33 -1.30 6.82 18.23
N VAL A 34 -1.07 7.90 19.00
CA VAL A 34 -0.12 8.98 18.65
C VAL A 34 1.29 8.44 18.32
N LYS A 35 1.73 7.37 19.01
CA LYS A 35 3.01 6.71 18.74
C LYS A 35 3.10 6.15 17.31
N TRP A 36 1.98 5.70 16.74
CA TRP A 36 1.92 5.04 15.44
C TRP A 36 1.43 5.96 14.31
N GLU A 37 0.82 7.10 14.64
CA GLU A 37 0.29 8.05 13.66
C GLU A 37 1.30 8.36 12.55
N ARG A 38 2.56 8.67 12.90
CA ARG A 38 3.63 8.94 11.94
C ARG A 38 3.92 7.76 11.01
N MET A 39 3.85 6.54 11.52
CA MET A 39 4.08 5.33 10.73
C MET A 39 2.91 5.05 9.79
N VAL A 40 1.67 5.26 10.23
CA VAL A 40 0.46 5.10 9.40
C VAL A 40 0.42 6.17 8.29
N VAL A 41 0.78 7.42 8.61
CA VAL A 41 0.95 8.49 7.60
C VAL A 41 2.05 8.13 6.61
N GLY A 42 3.19 7.61 7.09
CA GLY A 42 4.26 7.09 6.22
C GLY A 42 3.77 5.98 5.28
N ALA A 43 2.98 5.03 5.80
CA ALA A 43 2.37 3.97 5.00
C ALA A 43 1.40 4.52 3.93
N LEU A 44 0.60 5.54 4.26
CA LEU A 44 -0.25 6.21 3.29
C LEU A 44 0.56 6.87 2.17
N LEU A 45 1.63 7.60 2.52
CA LEU A 45 2.51 8.24 1.53
C LEU A 45 3.17 7.21 0.61
N LEU A 46 3.59 6.06 1.14
CA LEU A 46 4.15 4.96 0.34
C LEU A 46 3.09 4.35 -0.59
N ALA A 47 1.86 4.15 -0.11
CA ALA A 47 0.75 3.66 -0.94
C ALA A 47 0.41 4.64 -2.07
N LEU A 48 0.39 5.95 -1.79
CA LEU A 48 0.20 7.00 -2.78
C LEU A 48 1.35 7.04 -3.79
N ALA A 49 2.60 6.92 -3.34
CA ALA A 49 3.76 6.86 -4.22
C ALA A 49 3.69 5.65 -5.17
N ALA A 50 3.27 4.48 -4.68
CA ALA A 50 3.03 3.29 -5.50
C ALA A 50 1.92 3.52 -6.54
N ALA A 51 0.80 4.13 -6.12
CA ALA A 51 -0.31 4.45 -7.02
C ALA A 51 0.10 5.47 -8.09
N LEU A 52 0.88 6.49 -7.74
CA LEU A 52 1.41 7.50 -8.66
C LEU A 52 2.40 6.88 -9.65
N ALA A 53 3.35 6.04 -9.19
CA ALA A 53 4.31 5.35 -10.05
C ALA A 53 3.61 4.54 -11.16
N LEU A 54 2.51 3.84 -10.81
CA LEU A 54 1.71 3.08 -11.77
C LEU A 54 0.77 3.97 -12.62
N SER A 55 0.40 5.15 -12.13
CA SER A 55 -0.50 6.09 -12.82
C SER A 55 0.21 6.98 -13.86
N VAL A 56 1.46 7.38 -13.62
CA VAL A 56 2.26 8.19 -14.56
C VAL A 56 2.43 7.49 -15.92
N SER A 57 2.53 6.16 -15.92
CA SER A 57 2.55 5.34 -17.14
C SER A 57 1.28 5.51 -18.01
N GLY A 58 0.15 5.82 -17.37
CA GLY A 58 -1.17 5.80 -18.00
C GLY A 58 -1.53 6.94 -18.89
N ARG A 59 -1.10 8.14 -18.51
CA ARG A 59 -1.37 9.35 -19.29
C ARG A 59 -0.80 9.27 -20.70
N LYS A 60 0.25 8.46 -20.92
CA LYS A 60 0.93 8.35 -22.22
C LYS A 60 0.62 7.06 -22.99
N ARG A 61 -0.27 6.19 -22.49
CA ARG A 61 -0.45 4.79 -22.98
C ARG A 61 0.86 3.97 -23.01
N ILE A 62 1.89 4.42 -22.29
CA ILE A 62 3.18 3.72 -22.22
C ILE A 62 3.07 2.70 -21.07
N PRO A 63 3.46 1.44 -21.27
CA PRO A 63 3.53 0.47 -20.18
C PRO A 63 4.43 1.01 -19.05
N PRO A 64 4.13 0.74 -17.77
CA PRO A 64 5.00 1.15 -16.67
C PRO A 64 6.40 0.54 -16.85
N SER A 65 7.43 1.37 -16.71
CA SER A 65 8.84 0.95 -16.77
C SER A 65 9.15 -0.06 -15.67
N TRP A 66 10.20 -0.86 -15.87
CA TRP A 66 10.70 -1.78 -14.84
C TRP A 66 11.01 -1.06 -13.52
N THR A 67 11.58 0.14 -13.60
CA THR A 67 11.82 1.00 -12.43
C THR A 67 10.54 1.38 -11.70
N ALA A 68 9.49 1.80 -12.42
CA ALA A 68 8.20 2.16 -11.81
C ALA A 68 7.51 0.96 -11.16
N ARG A 69 7.60 -0.23 -11.78
CA ARG A 69 7.08 -1.48 -11.20
C ARG A 69 7.84 -1.87 -9.93
N GLY A 70 9.17 -1.76 -9.95
CA GLY A 70 10.02 -2.03 -8.79
C GLY A 70 9.73 -1.08 -7.62
N VAL A 71 9.64 0.23 -7.89
CA VAL A 71 9.28 1.23 -6.87
C VAL A 71 7.89 0.93 -6.29
N ALA A 72 6.90 0.64 -7.12
CA ALA A 72 5.56 0.31 -6.65
C ALA A 72 5.56 -0.94 -5.75
N LEU A 73 6.33 -1.97 -6.10
CA LEU A 73 6.46 -3.18 -5.29
C LEU A 73 7.16 -2.93 -3.95
N VAL A 74 8.27 -2.18 -3.94
CA VAL A 74 9.00 -1.86 -2.71
C VAL A 74 8.13 -1.03 -1.78
N CYS A 75 7.45 -0.02 -2.30
CA CYS A 75 6.53 0.80 -1.52
C CYS A 75 5.37 -0.02 -0.95
N SER A 76 4.76 -0.93 -1.73
CA SER A 76 3.65 -1.75 -1.25
C SER A 76 4.09 -2.77 -0.19
N LEU A 77 5.27 -3.38 -0.36
CA LEU A 77 5.86 -4.28 0.63
C LEU A 77 6.20 -3.53 1.93
N ALA A 78 6.70 -2.31 1.84
CA ALA A 78 7.00 -1.48 3.01
C ALA A 78 5.73 -1.18 3.83
N VAL A 79 4.57 -0.96 3.19
CA VAL A 79 3.28 -0.80 3.89
C VAL A 79 2.92 -2.07 4.67
N VAL A 80 3.05 -3.24 4.06
CA VAL A 80 2.79 -4.53 4.72
C VAL A 80 3.76 -4.74 5.88
N ALA A 81 5.05 -4.47 5.67
CA ALA A 81 6.07 -4.58 6.70
C ALA A 81 5.80 -3.65 7.89
N LEU A 82 5.34 -2.42 7.66
CA LEU A 82 4.92 -1.51 8.72
C LEU A 82 3.73 -2.04 9.51
N ALA A 83 2.74 -2.65 8.85
CA ALA A 83 1.60 -3.26 9.53
C ALA A 83 2.04 -4.43 10.44
N PHE A 84 2.96 -5.28 9.96
CA PHE A 84 3.55 -6.35 10.78
C PHE A 84 4.41 -5.81 11.92
N TYR A 85 5.21 -4.77 11.66
CA TYR A 85 6.01 -4.12 12.69
C TYR A 85 5.12 -3.56 13.81
N MET A 86 4.02 -2.87 13.49
CA MET A 86 3.06 -2.39 14.49
C MET A 86 2.46 -3.52 15.30
N ARG A 87 2.14 -4.66 14.66
CA ARG A 87 1.66 -5.85 15.37
C ARG A 87 2.70 -6.37 16.37
N MET A 88 3.97 -6.45 15.97
CA MET A 88 5.05 -6.88 16.85
C MET A 88 5.30 -5.87 17.99
N ASP A 89 5.27 -4.57 17.70
CA ASP A 89 5.42 -3.48 18.69
C ASP A 89 4.25 -3.51 19.71
N ALA A 90 3.02 -3.80 19.27
CA ALA A 90 1.88 -3.99 20.18
C ALA A 90 2.10 -5.17 21.12
N VAL A 91 2.52 -6.32 20.59
CA VAL A 91 2.81 -7.53 21.40
C VAL A 91 3.92 -7.26 22.42
N ALA A 92 4.94 -6.48 22.03
CA ALA A 92 6.04 -6.11 22.91
C ALA A 92 5.64 -5.14 24.05
N MET A 93 4.60 -4.32 23.86
CA MET A 93 4.09 -3.40 24.89
C MET A 93 3.32 -4.10 26.03
N GLY A 94 3.04 -5.39 25.88
CA GLY A 94 2.39 -6.22 26.89
C GLY A 94 0.96 -6.62 26.52
N PRO A 95 0.45 -7.71 27.11
CA PRO A 95 -0.73 -8.42 26.64
C PRO A 95 -2.02 -7.59 26.70
N GLY A 96 -2.17 -6.72 27.71
CA GLY A 96 -3.36 -5.87 27.84
C GLY A 96 -3.45 -4.76 26.79
N ILE A 97 -2.31 -4.20 26.39
CA ILE A 97 -2.23 -3.15 25.36
C ILE A 97 -2.34 -3.79 23.97
N ALA A 98 -1.68 -4.94 23.77
CA ALA A 98 -1.77 -5.71 22.54
C ALA A 98 -3.22 -6.12 22.25
N ALA A 99 -3.97 -6.60 23.25
CA ALA A 99 -5.35 -7.01 23.09
C ALA A 99 -6.26 -5.85 22.65
N ASP A 100 -6.08 -4.65 23.21
CA ASP A 100 -6.88 -3.48 22.83
C ASP A 100 -6.53 -3.00 21.41
N LEU A 101 -5.23 -2.85 21.10
CA LEU A 101 -4.76 -2.33 19.80
C LEU A 101 -4.93 -3.30 18.63
N LEU A 102 -4.85 -4.61 18.90
CA LEU A 102 -5.05 -5.65 17.88
C LEU A 102 -6.51 -6.11 17.80
N GLY A 103 -7.32 -5.84 18.82
CA GLY A 103 -8.77 -6.05 18.77
C GLY A 103 -9.46 -5.10 17.79
N GLY A 104 -8.93 -3.88 17.62
CA GLY A 104 -9.43 -2.93 16.63
C GLY A 104 -9.13 -3.36 15.18
N GLN A 105 -9.96 -2.88 14.25
CA GLN A 105 -9.81 -3.19 12.82
C GLN A 105 -8.74 -2.33 12.13
N GLY A 106 -8.23 -1.27 12.76
CA GLY A 106 -7.35 -0.28 12.11
C GLY A 106 -6.10 -0.89 11.44
N TRP A 107 -5.43 -1.82 12.12
CA TRP A 107 -4.24 -2.49 11.60
C TRP A 107 -4.59 -3.50 10.47
N LEU A 108 -5.79 -4.11 10.52
CA LEU A 108 -6.26 -5.00 9.44
C LEU A 108 -6.45 -4.22 8.14
N TRP A 109 -6.95 -2.99 8.21
CA TRP A 109 -7.11 -2.15 7.02
C TRP A 109 -5.76 -1.81 6.37
N LEU A 110 -4.71 -1.58 7.16
CA LEU A 110 -3.35 -1.42 6.61
C LEU A 110 -2.86 -2.68 5.92
N LEU A 111 -3.09 -3.83 6.54
CA LEU A 111 -2.65 -5.12 5.99
C LEU A 111 -3.40 -5.44 4.69
N VAL A 112 -4.73 -5.25 4.67
CA VAL A 112 -5.57 -5.44 3.48
C VAL A 112 -5.16 -4.48 2.37
N GLY A 113 -5.02 -3.19 2.69
CA GLY A 113 -4.59 -2.16 1.74
C GLY A 113 -3.21 -2.48 1.15
N GLY A 114 -2.22 -2.74 2.00
CA GLY A 114 -0.86 -3.09 1.59
C GLY A 114 -0.78 -4.38 0.77
N SER A 115 -1.54 -5.42 1.15
CA SER A 115 -1.59 -6.68 0.41
C SER A 115 -2.21 -6.51 -0.97
N MET A 116 -3.28 -5.71 -1.08
CA MET A 116 -3.93 -5.41 -2.35
C MET A 116 -3.01 -4.59 -3.28
N ALA A 117 -2.27 -3.61 -2.74
CA ALA A 117 -1.24 -2.89 -3.50
C ALA A 117 -0.14 -3.83 -3.99
N THR A 118 0.32 -4.74 -3.13
CA THR A 118 1.38 -5.71 -3.46
C THR A 118 0.91 -6.68 -4.55
N GLY A 119 -0.31 -7.22 -4.44
CA GLY A 119 -0.90 -8.05 -5.48
C GLY A 119 -1.04 -7.30 -6.82
N SER A 120 -1.42 -6.02 -6.79
CA SER A 120 -1.47 -5.18 -7.99
C SER A 120 -0.07 -5.00 -8.60
N ALA A 121 0.95 -4.68 -7.79
CA ALA A 121 2.32 -4.52 -8.24
C ALA A 121 2.90 -5.82 -8.84
N LEU A 122 2.71 -6.96 -8.17
CA LEU A 122 3.10 -8.28 -8.69
C LEU A 122 2.38 -8.61 -10.01
N GLY A 123 1.08 -8.32 -10.10
CA GLY A 123 0.33 -8.47 -11.34
C GLY A 123 0.92 -7.65 -12.49
N THR A 124 1.42 -6.43 -12.21
CA THR A 124 2.09 -5.62 -13.24
C THR A 124 3.44 -6.19 -13.66
N LEU A 125 4.14 -6.91 -12.79
CA LEU A 125 5.40 -7.61 -13.11
C LEU A 125 5.16 -8.85 -13.97
N ALA A 126 4.07 -9.58 -13.72
CA ALA A 126 3.68 -10.76 -14.51
C ALA A 126 3.30 -10.43 -15.97
N LEU A 127 2.92 -9.18 -16.27
CA LEU A 127 2.62 -8.74 -17.62
C LEU A 127 3.90 -8.48 -18.44
N LYS A 128 4.06 -9.26 -19.52
CA LYS A 128 5.11 -9.04 -20.52
C LYS A 128 5.06 -7.60 -21.04
N PRO A 129 6.21 -6.88 -21.08
CA PRO A 129 6.25 -5.58 -21.72
C PRO A 129 5.89 -5.74 -23.21
N PRO A 130 5.10 -4.83 -23.79
CA PRO A 130 4.79 -4.88 -25.22
C PRO A 130 6.08 -4.76 -26.03
N THR A 131 6.25 -5.68 -26.98
CA THR A 131 7.40 -5.69 -27.89
C THR A 131 7.42 -4.36 -28.65
N PRO A 132 8.55 -3.61 -28.66
CA PRO A 132 8.61 -2.38 -29.43
C PRO A 132 8.34 -2.69 -30.91
N PRO A 133 7.60 -1.81 -31.62
CA PRO A 133 7.33 -2.02 -33.04
C PRO A 133 8.66 -2.13 -33.79
N LYS A 134 8.83 -3.20 -34.59
CA LYS A 134 9.99 -3.34 -35.47
C LYS A 134 10.08 -2.09 -36.34
N LYS A 135 11.12 -1.27 -36.15
CA LYS A 135 11.39 -0.14 -37.05
C LYS A 135 11.42 -0.68 -38.48
N PRO A 136 10.69 -0.09 -39.44
CA PRO A 136 10.78 -0.50 -40.82
C PRO A 136 12.24 -0.37 -41.25
N ARG A 137 12.83 -1.51 -41.64
CA ARG A 137 14.19 -1.59 -42.17
C ARG A 137 14.18 -0.78 -43.48
N ARG A 138 14.63 0.47 -43.42
CA ARG A 138 14.87 1.29 -44.62
C ARG A 138 15.83 0.50 -45.51
N ARG A 139 15.30 -0.14 -46.56
CA ARG A 139 16.13 -0.63 -47.67
C ARG A 139 16.66 0.63 -48.35
N ARG A 140 17.97 0.88 -48.20
CA ARG A 140 18.72 1.71 -49.14
C ARG A 140 19.19 0.81 -50.26
#